data_AF-A0A2G9SFV5-F1
#
_entry.id   AF-A0A2G9SFV5-F1
#
_cell.length_a   1.000
_cell.length_b   1.000
_cell.length_c   1.000
_cell.angle_alpha   90.00
_cell.angle_beta   90.00
_cell.angle_gamma   90.00
#
_symmetry.space_group_name_H-M   'P 1'
#
loop_
_entity.id
_entity.type
_entity.pdbx_description
1 polymer ?
#
loop_
_entity_poly.entity_id
_entity_poly.type
_entity_poly.pdbx_seq_one_letter_code
_entity_poly.pdbx_strand_id
1 'polypeptide(L)'
;MATMSAQGVPEDMKGKDKIVFGNIHQIFDWHKELHMYVVYCQNKPKSEHIVSEYIDTYFEELRQQLSHRLQLNDLLIKPVQRIMKYQLLLKDFLKYYSKAGQDTTELEKAVEVMCFVPKRCNDMMNLGRLQGFEGKITAQGKLLQQDTFMVMEQECTFLTRGKERRVFLFEQLVIFSEPIDKKKGFSLPGYIFKNSIKVSIGLRSAVKIAFNF
;
A
#
# COMPACT_ATOMS: atom_id res chain seq x y z
N MET A 1 -2.97 -27.58 2.83
CA MET A 1 -2.91 -26.76 1.60
C MET A 1 -1.77 -27.30 0.75
N ALA A 2 -2.04 -27.71 -0.49
CA ALA A 2 -0.98 -28.13 -1.40
C ALA A 2 -0.09 -26.91 -1.70
N THR A 3 1.21 -27.03 -1.47
CA THR A 3 2.17 -26.00 -1.87
C THR A 3 2.35 -26.07 -3.38
N MET A 4 2.55 -24.92 -4.03
CA MET A 4 2.80 -24.87 -5.48
C MET A 4 3.95 -25.78 -5.91
N SER A 5 4.92 -26.06 -5.01
CA SER A 5 6.00 -27.01 -5.21
C SER A 5 5.55 -28.43 -5.61
N ALA A 6 4.30 -28.82 -5.30
CA ALA A 6 3.74 -30.11 -5.69
C ALA A 6 3.13 -30.13 -7.11
N GLN A 7 3.02 -28.97 -7.78
CA GLN A 7 2.35 -28.82 -9.09
C GLN A 7 3.30 -28.51 -10.26
N GLY A 8 4.61 -28.75 -10.12
CA GLY A 8 5.55 -28.56 -11.23
C GLY A 8 5.78 -27.09 -11.60
N VAL A 9 6.10 -26.25 -10.61
CA VAL A 9 6.41 -24.82 -10.84
C VAL A 9 7.54 -24.67 -11.86
N PRO A 10 7.39 -23.83 -12.91
CA PRO A 10 8.47 -23.52 -13.84
C PRO A 10 9.74 -23.07 -13.11
N GLU A 11 10.91 -23.49 -13.57
CA GLU A 11 12.20 -23.16 -12.92
C GLU A 11 12.37 -21.65 -12.73
N ASP A 12 12.02 -20.86 -13.74
CA ASP A 12 12.12 -19.39 -13.73
C ASP A 12 11.14 -18.70 -12.77
N MET A 13 10.16 -19.44 -12.27
CA MET A 13 9.13 -18.99 -11.33
C MET A 13 9.42 -19.43 -9.88
N LYS A 14 10.38 -20.34 -9.66
CA LYS A 14 10.73 -20.80 -8.31
C LYS A 14 11.16 -19.63 -7.41
N GLY A 15 10.57 -19.58 -6.22
CA GLY A 15 10.81 -18.52 -5.23
C GLY A 15 10.07 -17.19 -5.48
N LYS A 16 9.35 -17.06 -6.61
CA LYS A 16 8.51 -15.88 -6.93
C LYS A 16 7.05 -16.04 -6.48
N ASP A 17 6.66 -17.22 -6.01
CA ASP A 17 5.32 -17.55 -5.50
C ASP A 17 4.83 -16.56 -4.43
N LYS A 18 5.71 -16.17 -3.50
CA LYS A 18 5.40 -15.18 -2.45
C LYS A 18 5.06 -13.80 -3.02
N ILE A 19 5.61 -13.45 -4.18
CA ILE A 19 5.32 -12.18 -4.86
C ILE A 19 4.01 -12.28 -5.63
N VAL A 20 3.73 -13.43 -6.26
CA VAL A 20 2.47 -13.65 -7.00
C VAL A 20 1.27 -13.51 -6.07
N PHE A 21 1.26 -14.20 -4.93
CA PHE A 21 0.11 -14.21 -4.02
C PHE A 21 0.18 -13.14 -2.93
N GLY A 22 1.35 -12.56 -2.67
CA GLY A 22 1.54 -11.56 -1.62
C GLY A 22 1.06 -12.08 -0.26
N ASN A 23 0.24 -11.28 0.43
CA ASN A 23 -0.39 -11.64 1.70
C ASN A 23 -1.88 -12.04 1.54
N ILE A 24 -2.31 -12.52 0.37
CA ILE A 24 -3.74 -12.84 0.13
C ILE A 24 -4.29 -13.88 1.10
N HIS A 25 -3.47 -14.83 1.53
CA HIS A 25 -3.84 -15.83 2.53
C HIS A 25 -4.21 -15.19 3.87
N GLN A 26 -3.48 -14.16 4.29
CA GLN A 26 -3.80 -13.43 5.52
C GLN A 26 -5.11 -12.66 5.38
N ILE A 27 -5.39 -12.10 4.20
CA ILE A 27 -6.67 -11.44 3.93
C ILE A 27 -7.82 -12.45 3.98
N PHE A 28 -7.60 -13.66 3.46
CA PHE A 28 -8.58 -14.74 3.46
C PHE A 28 -8.87 -15.26 4.88
N ASP A 29 -7.84 -15.52 5.68
CA ASP A 29 -8.01 -16.01 7.06
C ASP A 29 -8.54 -14.92 7.99
N TRP A 30 -8.04 -13.70 7.84
CA TRP A 30 -8.26 -12.58 8.76
C TRP A 30 -8.73 -11.33 8.01
N HIS A 31 -9.96 -11.41 7.49
CA HIS A 31 -10.63 -10.32 6.78
C HIS A 31 -10.83 -9.02 7.59
N LYS A 32 -10.55 -9.01 8.89
CA LYS A 32 -10.84 -7.88 9.80
C LYS A 32 -9.82 -6.74 9.75
N GLU A 33 -8.59 -7.01 9.31
CA GLU A 33 -7.54 -5.98 9.36
C GLU A 33 -7.37 -5.27 8.01
N LEU A 34 -7.91 -4.05 7.91
CA LEU A 34 -7.86 -3.23 6.69
C LEU A 34 -6.44 -2.90 6.22
N HIS A 35 -5.46 -2.90 7.13
CA HIS A 35 -4.06 -2.68 6.79
C HIS A 35 -3.50 -3.77 5.86
N MET A 36 -4.02 -5.00 5.91
CA MET A 36 -3.59 -6.08 5.03
C MET A 36 -3.86 -5.76 3.55
N TYR A 37 -4.92 -5.00 3.24
CA TYR A 37 -5.20 -4.55 1.88
C TYR A 37 -4.17 -3.54 1.38
N VAL A 38 -3.59 -2.73 2.27
CA VAL A 38 -2.53 -1.78 1.92
C VAL A 38 -1.27 -2.53 1.48
N VAL A 39 -0.89 -3.56 2.24
CA VAL A 39 0.24 -4.44 1.90
C VAL A 39 -0.01 -5.16 0.58
N TYR A 40 -1.22 -5.67 0.37
CA TYR A 40 -1.60 -6.36 -0.86
C TYR A 40 -1.55 -5.44 -2.08
N CYS A 41 -2.16 -4.25 -2.00
CA CYS A 41 -2.15 -3.27 -3.07
C CYS A 41 -0.74 -2.79 -3.42
N GLN A 42 0.16 -2.62 -2.44
CA GLN A 42 1.55 -2.29 -2.72
C GLN A 42 2.27 -3.38 -3.52
N ASN A 43 1.96 -4.65 -3.27
CA ASN A 43 2.56 -5.79 -3.97
C ASN A 43 1.92 -6.06 -5.34
N LYS A 44 0.67 -5.61 -5.57
CA LYS A 44 -0.11 -5.94 -6.78
C LYS A 44 0.61 -5.66 -8.11
N PRO A 45 1.32 -4.53 -8.32
CA PRO A 45 2.04 -4.31 -9.57
C PRO A 45 3.16 -5.34 -9.83
N LYS A 46 3.83 -5.82 -8.78
CA LYS A 46 4.88 -6.85 -8.89
C LYS A 46 4.27 -8.21 -9.22
N SER A 47 3.15 -8.53 -8.58
CA SER A 47 2.36 -9.73 -8.87
C SER A 47 1.87 -9.74 -10.32
N GLU A 48 1.30 -8.63 -10.80
CA GLU A 48 0.79 -8.51 -12.17
C GLU A 48 1.86 -8.75 -13.23
N HIS A 49 3.05 -8.18 -13.03
CA HIS A 49 4.17 -8.37 -13.95
C HIS A 49 4.53 -9.85 -14.09
N ILE A 50 4.72 -10.56 -12.97
CA ILE A 50 5.06 -11.99 -12.99
C ILE A 50 3.89 -12.80 -13.57
N VAL A 51 2.65 -12.54 -13.13
CA VAL A 51 1.49 -13.30 -13.60
C VAL A 51 1.31 -13.16 -15.10
N SER A 52 1.55 -11.98 -15.68
CA SER A 52 1.41 -11.74 -17.12
C SER A 52 2.35 -12.60 -17.98
N GLU A 53 3.51 -13.00 -17.46
CA GLU A 53 4.47 -13.86 -18.18
C GLU A 53 4.00 -15.32 -18.25
N TYR A 54 3.17 -15.77 -17.30
CA TYR A 54 2.76 -17.16 -17.16
C TYR A 54 1.24 -17.39 -17.26
N ILE A 55 0.47 -16.34 -17.59
CA ILE A 55 -1.00 -16.37 -17.54
C ILE A 55 -1.58 -17.35 -18.56
N ASP A 56 -1.03 -17.38 -19.78
CA ASP A 56 -1.50 -18.22 -20.89
C ASP A 56 -0.77 -19.59 -20.95
N THR A 57 0.17 -19.84 -20.03
CA THR A 57 0.94 -21.08 -19.95
C THR A 57 0.62 -21.82 -18.66
N TYR A 58 1.49 -21.75 -17.66
CA TYR A 58 1.38 -22.48 -16.41
C TYR A 58 0.05 -22.23 -15.67
N PHE A 59 -0.41 -20.97 -15.62
CA PHE A 59 -1.65 -20.66 -14.91
C PHE A 59 -2.92 -21.06 -15.66
N GLU A 60 -2.87 -21.18 -16.98
CA GLU A 60 -4.00 -21.67 -17.77
C GLU A 60 -4.17 -23.19 -17.59
N GLU A 61 -3.07 -23.95 -17.59
CA GLU A 61 -3.10 -25.39 -17.26
C GLU A 61 -3.67 -25.63 -15.85
N LEU A 62 -3.20 -24.86 -14.86
CA LEU A 62 -3.73 -24.91 -13.50
C LEU A 62 -5.22 -24.54 -13.43
N ARG A 63 -5.66 -23.53 -14.19
CA ARG A 63 -7.08 -23.13 -14.24
C ARG A 63 -7.95 -24.27 -14.75
N GLN A 64 -7.50 -24.97 -15.79
CA GLN A 64 -8.21 -26.13 -16.35
C GLN A 64 -8.23 -27.31 -15.37
N GLN A 65 -7.09 -27.64 -14.75
CA GLN A 65 -7.01 -28.70 -13.74
C GLN A 65 -7.93 -28.45 -12.54
N LEU A 66 -7.99 -27.20 -12.06
CA LEU A 66 -8.87 -26.80 -10.96
C LEU A 66 -10.32 -26.53 -11.41
N SER A 67 -10.61 -26.64 -12.71
CA SER A 67 -11.94 -26.36 -13.31
C SER A 67 -12.50 -24.98 -12.93
N HIS A 68 -11.62 -23.97 -12.86
CA HIS A 68 -12.02 -22.61 -12.53
C HIS A 68 -12.49 -21.83 -13.77
N ARG A 69 -13.63 -21.13 -13.62
CA ARG A 69 -14.17 -20.26 -14.68
C ARG A 69 -13.31 -19.01 -14.92
N LEU A 70 -12.75 -18.44 -13.87
CA LEU A 70 -11.99 -17.18 -13.92
C LEU A 70 -10.49 -17.47 -14.02
N GLN A 71 -9.76 -16.61 -14.74
CA GLN A 71 -8.30 -16.67 -14.79
C GLN A 71 -7.69 -16.15 -13.48
N LEU A 72 -6.40 -16.44 -13.25
CA LEU A 72 -5.73 -16.07 -12.01
C LEU A 72 -5.71 -14.55 -11.78
N ASN A 73 -5.48 -13.74 -12.82
CA ASN A 73 -5.52 -12.27 -12.74
C ASN A 73 -6.89 -11.76 -12.25
N ASP A 74 -7.99 -12.36 -12.71
CA ASP A 74 -9.37 -12.02 -12.32
C ASP A 74 -9.68 -12.38 -10.87
N LEU A 75 -8.97 -13.36 -10.31
CA LEU A 75 -9.04 -13.73 -8.90
C LEU A 75 -8.20 -12.77 -8.05
N LEU A 76 -6.96 -12.48 -8.46
CA LEU A 76 -6.03 -11.62 -7.73
C LEU A 76 -6.47 -10.14 -7.71
N ILE A 77 -7.32 -9.69 -8.63
CA ILE A 77 -7.86 -8.32 -8.56
C ILE A 77 -9.00 -8.16 -7.52
N LYS A 78 -9.58 -9.26 -7.04
CA LYS A 78 -10.76 -9.22 -6.14
C LYS A 78 -10.51 -8.47 -4.83
N PRO A 79 -9.38 -8.61 -4.11
CA PRO A 79 -9.15 -7.83 -2.89
C PRO A 79 -9.11 -6.32 -3.15
N VAL A 80 -8.53 -5.89 -4.28
CA VAL A 80 -8.48 -4.49 -4.70
C VAL A 80 -9.89 -3.97 -5.01
N GLN A 81 -10.68 -4.75 -5.75
CA GLN A 81 -12.08 -4.41 -6.03
C GLN A 81 -12.92 -4.37 -4.74
N ARG A 82 -12.67 -5.29 -3.81
CA ARG A 82 -13.42 -5.41 -2.56
C ARG A 82 -13.23 -4.18 -1.68
N ILE A 83 -11.99 -3.72 -1.50
CA ILE A 83 -11.72 -2.54 -0.67
C ILE A 83 -12.30 -1.26 -1.27
N MET A 84 -12.32 -1.13 -2.60
CA MET A 84 -12.98 -0.02 -3.28
C MET A 84 -14.50 -0.07 -3.17
N LYS A 85 -15.10 -1.27 -3.10
CA LYS A 85 -16.55 -1.45 -3.03
C LYS A 85 -17.14 -1.15 -1.65
N TYR A 86 -16.40 -1.36 -0.55
CA TYR A 86 -16.91 -1.09 0.80
C TYR A 86 -17.35 0.36 0.99
N GLN A 87 -16.58 1.34 0.53
CA GLN A 87 -16.99 2.74 0.62
C GLN A 87 -18.25 3.06 -0.19
N LEU A 88 -18.49 2.39 -1.32
CA LEU A 88 -19.69 2.62 -2.14
C LEU A 88 -20.92 2.10 -1.41
N LEU A 89 -20.86 0.87 -0.91
CA LEU A 89 -21.95 0.24 -0.18
C LEU A 89 -22.29 0.98 1.11
N LEU A 90 -21.28 1.44 1.88
CA LEU A 90 -21.53 2.21 3.10
C LEU A 90 -22.09 3.60 2.81
N LYS A 91 -21.65 4.26 1.72
CA LYS A 91 -22.24 5.55 1.29
C LYS A 91 -23.69 5.40 0.89
N ASP A 92 -24.02 4.35 0.14
CA ASP A 92 -25.40 4.05 -0.23
C ASP A 92 -26.23 3.73 1.01
N PHE A 93 -25.73 2.90 1.92
CA PHE A 93 -26.41 2.57 3.17
C PHE A 93 -26.65 3.83 4.02
N LEU A 94 -25.65 4.69 4.19
CA LEU A 94 -25.76 5.98 4.91
C LEU A 94 -26.85 6.86 4.32
N LYS A 95 -26.93 6.96 2.99
CA LYS A 95 -27.95 7.75 2.29
C LYS A 95 -29.38 7.29 2.62
N TYR A 96 -29.63 5.98 2.65
CA TYR A 96 -30.97 5.46 2.95
C TYR A 96 -31.27 5.46 4.46
N TYR A 97 -30.28 5.17 5.29
CA TYR A 97 -30.41 5.13 6.76
C TYR A 97 -30.68 6.53 7.34
N SER A 98 -29.98 7.55 6.83
CA SER A 98 -30.24 8.96 7.15
C SER A 98 -31.66 9.39 6.78
N LYS A 99 -32.14 9.00 5.59
CA LYS A 99 -33.52 9.28 5.15
C LYS A 99 -34.59 8.62 6.02
N ALA A 100 -34.26 7.52 6.69
CA ALA A 100 -35.13 6.84 7.63
C ALA A 100 -35.14 7.48 9.03
N GLY A 101 -34.46 8.62 9.22
CA GLY A 101 -34.42 9.36 10.49
C GLY A 101 -33.64 8.64 11.59
N GLN A 102 -32.76 7.71 11.23
CA GLN A 102 -31.93 6.95 12.18
C GLN A 102 -30.64 7.70 12.50
N ASP A 103 -30.01 7.40 13.65
CA ASP A 103 -28.71 7.96 14.02
C ASP A 103 -27.59 7.43 13.10
N THR A 104 -26.90 8.35 12.44
CA THR A 104 -25.84 8.04 11.45
C THR A 104 -24.43 8.25 11.99
N THR A 105 -24.25 8.66 13.24
CA THR A 105 -22.94 9.10 13.78
C THR A 105 -21.84 8.04 13.60
N GLU A 106 -22.10 6.79 13.95
CA GLU A 106 -21.11 5.71 13.80
C GLU A 106 -20.92 5.28 12.33
N LEU A 107 -21.98 5.40 11.53
CA LEU A 107 -21.94 5.05 10.12
C LEU A 107 -21.13 6.06 9.31
N GLU A 108 -21.20 7.35 9.65
CA GLU A 108 -20.38 8.41 9.07
C GLU A 108 -18.89 8.17 9.32
N LYS A 109 -18.51 7.83 10.56
CA LYS A 109 -17.13 7.44 10.91
C LYS A 109 -16.67 6.21 10.12
N ALA A 110 -17.54 5.20 9.96
CA ALA A 110 -17.23 4.01 9.18
C ALA A 110 -17.01 4.34 7.69
N VAL A 111 -17.84 5.22 7.12
CA VAL A 111 -17.68 5.72 5.74
C VAL A 111 -16.36 6.47 5.58
N GLU A 112 -16.00 7.32 6.54
CA GLU A 112 -14.73 8.06 6.54
C GLU A 112 -13.53 7.10 6.48
N VAL A 113 -13.50 6.10 7.37
CA VAL A 113 -12.45 5.06 7.38
C VAL A 113 -12.38 4.33 6.03
N MET A 114 -13.53 3.92 5.47
CA MET A 114 -13.56 3.21 4.18
C MET A 114 -13.21 4.10 2.99
N CYS A 115 -13.34 5.42 3.09
CA CYS A 115 -12.82 6.36 2.08
C CYS A 115 -11.31 6.54 2.20
N PHE A 116 -10.76 6.47 3.42
CA PHE A 116 -9.34 6.67 3.68
C PHE A 116 -8.48 5.46 3.31
N VAL A 117 -8.97 4.24 3.49
CA VAL A 117 -8.18 3.02 3.24
C VAL A 117 -7.75 2.91 1.75
N PRO A 118 -8.62 3.09 0.74
CA PRO A 118 -8.22 3.08 -0.66
C PRO A 118 -7.18 4.16 -0.99
N LYS A 119 -7.29 5.36 -0.41
CA LYS A 119 -6.29 6.42 -0.56
C LYS A 119 -4.94 5.96 -0.02
N ARG A 120 -4.92 5.36 1.18
CA ARG A 120 -3.70 4.80 1.77
C ARG A 120 -3.10 3.67 0.94
N CYS A 121 -3.91 2.81 0.31
CA CYS A 121 -3.45 1.80 -0.64
C CYS A 121 -2.72 2.45 -1.84
N ASN A 122 -3.31 3.49 -2.43
CA ASN A 122 -2.71 4.23 -3.54
C ASN A 122 -1.39 4.90 -3.12
N ASP A 123 -1.38 5.55 -1.97
CA ASP A 123 -0.20 6.23 -1.43
C ASP A 123 0.95 5.26 -1.19
N MET A 124 0.67 4.11 -0.57
CA MET A 124 1.67 3.08 -0.29
C MET A 124 2.16 2.35 -1.54
N MET A 125 1.33 2.28 -2.59
CA MET A 125 1.75 1.79 -3.90
C MET A 125 2.77 2.74 -4.55
N ASN A 126 2.53 4.05 -4.48
CA ASN A 126 3.49 5.06 -4.96
C ASN A 126 4.78 5.06 -4.11
N LEU A 127 4.65 5.00 -2.79
CA LEU A 127 5.78 4.94 -1.86
C LEU A 127 6.57 3.63 -1.97
N GLY A 128 5.97 2.55 -2.46
CA GLY A 128 6.68 1.30 -2.80
C GLY A 128 7.75 1.47 -3.89
N ARG A 129 7.77 2.62 -4.58
CA ARG A 129 8.80 3.01 -5.56
C ARG A 129 9.94 3.84 -4.96
N LEU A 130 9.95 4.04 -3.64
CA LEU A 130 11.05 4.71 -2.94
C LEU A 130 12.35 3.93 -3.13
N GLN A 131 13.34 4.57 -3.74
CA GLN A 131 14.66 4.01 -3.97
C GLN A 131 15.60 4.34 -2.82
N GLY A 132 16.52 3.43 -2.49
CA GLY A 132 17.57 3.66 -1.49
C GLY A 132 17.13 3.50 -0.03
N PHE A 133 15.88 3.10 0.25
CA PHE A 133 15.45 2.77 1.60
C PHE A 133 15.81 1.33 1.95
N GLU A 134 16.62 1.14 3.00
CA GLU A 134 16.96 -0.18 3.52
C GLU A 134 15.91 -0.65 4.52
N GLY A 135 15.08 -1.62 4.10
CA GLY A 135 14.08 -2.27 4.94
C GLY A 135 12.70 -2.37 4.30
N LYS A 136 11.75 -2.98 5.01
CA LYS A 136 10.35 -3.08 4.56
C LYS A 136 9.56 -1.88 5.05
N ILE A 137 9.08 -1.06 4.11
CA ILE A 137 8.23 0.11 4.40
C ILE A 137 6.95 -0.33 5.14
N THR A 138 6.33 -1.44 4.70
CA THR A 138 5.13 -2.00 5.34
C THR A 138 5.38 -2.50 6.77
N ALA A 139 6.62 -2.76 7.17
CA ALA A 139 6.95 -3.14 8.54
C ALA A 139 7.04 -1.94 9.50
N GLN A 140 7.02 -0.70 8.98
CA GLN A 140 7.12 0.53 9.79
C GLN A 140 5.78 0.96 10.41
N GLY A 141 4.73 0.16 10.22
CA GLY A 141 3.37 0.44 10.67
C GLY A 141 2.56 1.26 9.67
N LYS A 142 1.49 1.88 10.15
CA LYS A 142 0.58 2.67 9.31
C LYS A 142 1.23 3.99 8.90
N LEU A 143 1.13 4.34 7.61
CA LEU A 143 1.43 5.70 7.14
C LEU A 143 0.37 6.64 7.71
N LEU A 144 0.78 7.50 8.65
CA LEU A 144 -0.09 8.45 9.33
C LEU A 144 -0.34 9.68 8.46
N GLN A 145 0.73 10.25 7.88
CA GLN A 145 0.65 11.44 7.06
C GLN A 145 1.81 11.51 6.06
N GLN A 146 1.62 12.30 5.01
CA GLN A 146 2.66 12.65 4.07
C GLN A 146 2.47 14.09 3.61
N ASP A 147 3.56 14.85 3.56
CA ASP A 147 3.53 16.19 2.99
C ASP A 147 4.92 16.61 2.49
N THR A 148 4.98 17.72 1.77
CA THR A 148 6.21 18.31 1.27
C THR A 148 6.62 19.49 2.15
N PHE A 149 7.83 19.42 2.71
CA PHE A 149 8.35 20.43 3.61
C PHE A 149 9.68 20.99 3.10
N MET A 150 9.96 22.24 3.44
CA MET A 150 11.29 22.83 3.30
C MET A 150 12.12 22.42 4.53
N VAL A 151 13.05 21.49 4.34
CA VAL A 151 13.89 20.95 5.43
C VAL A 151 15.26 21.64 5.39
N MET A 152 15.67 22.19 6.53
CA MET A 152 17.00 22.76 6.75
C MET A 152 17.83 21.78 7.58
N GLU A 153 18.99 21.39 7.07
CA GLU A 153 19.93 20.51 7.79
C GLU A 153 20.99 21.39 8.45
N GLN A 154 20.99 21.43 9.78
CA GLN A 154 21.99 22.18 10.55
C GLN A 154 23.29 21.37 10.63
N GLU A 155 24.07 21.36 9.56
CA GLU A 155 25.47 20.95 9.66
C GLU A 155 26.23 22.06 10.38
N CYS A 156 26.88 21.71 11.50
CA CYS A 156 27.64 22.63 12.34
C CYS A 156 28.69 23.37 11.50
N THR A 157 28.36 24.61 11.09
CA THR A 157 29.20 25.78 10.73
C THR A 157 28.61 26.65 9.62
N PHE A 158 27.62 26.19 8.83
CA PHE A 158 27.01 27.00 7.77
C PHE A 158 25.49 26.81 7.67
N LEU A 159 24.75 27.91 7.47
CA LEU A 159 23.32 27.85 7.12
C LEU A 159 23.17 27.21 5.73
N THR A 160 22.78 25.94 5.68
CA THR A 160 22.46 25.29 4.42
C THR A 160 21.12 25.83 3.89
N ARG A 161 21.06 26.06 2.58
CA ARG A 161 19.82 26.48 1.90
C ARG A 161 18.78 25.38 2.06
N GLY A 162 17.59 25.73 2.56
CA GLY A 162 16.48 24.78 2.75
C GLY A 162 16.21 23.98 1.48
N LYS A 163 16.08 22.66 1.63
CA LYS A 163 15.80 21.74 0.52
C LYS A 163 14.38 21.23 0.65
N GLU A 164 13.66 21.21 -0.48
CA GLU A 164 12.33 20.62 -0.53
C GLU A 164 12.43 19.10 -0.38
N ARG A 165 11.67 18.55 0.57
CA ARG A 165 11.65 17.12 0.89
C ARG A 165 10.22 16.65 1.04
N ARG A 166 9.90 15.53 0.41
CA ARG A 166 8.67 14.78 0.69
C ARG A 166 8.91 13.94 1.94
N VAL A 167 8.12 14.19 2.98
CA VAL A 167 8.25 13.53 4.28
C VAL A 167 7.07 12.57 4.48
N PHE A 168 7.38 11.34 4.86
CA PHE A 168 6.41 10.30 5.17
C PHE A 168 6.48 9.95 6.64
N LEU A 169 5.38 10.14 7.36
CA LEU A 169 5.26 9.84 8.78
C LEU A 169 4.58 8.49 8.97
N PHE A 170 5.31 7.51 9.50
CA PHE A 170 4.80 6.23 9.95
C PHE A 170 4.71 6.17 11.48
N GLU A 171 4.03 5.15 12.00
CA GLU A 171 3.93 4.89 13.44
C GLU A 171 5.31 4.71 14.11
N GLN A 172 6.28 4.15 13.38
CA GLN A 172 7.61 3.82 13.93
C GLN A 172 8.76 4.61 13.30
N LEU A 173 8.53 5.31 12.18
CA LEU A 173 9.58 5.92 11.38
C LEU A 173 9.11 7.18 10.64
N VAL A 174 9.96 8.19 10.57
CA VAL A 174 9.81 9.32 9.64
C VAL A 174 10.80 9.13 8.51
N ILE A 175 10.34 9.18 7.26
CA ILE A 175 11.18 9.05 6.07
C ILE A 175 11.23 10.38 5.34
N PHE A 176 12.44 10.87 5.07
CA PHE A 176 12.71 12.04 4.25
C PHE A 176 13.16 11.59 2.87
N SER A 177 12.52 12.14 1.83
CA SER A 177 12.80 11.78 0.46
C SER A 177 12.80 12.99 -0.47
N GLU A 178 13.45 12.82 -1.61
CA GLU A 178 13.45 13.78 -2.70
C GLU A 178 12.55 13.26 -3.83
N PRO A 179 11.57 14.05 -4.31
CA PRO A 179 10.75 13.65 -5.45
C PRO A 179 11.62 13.61 -6.72
N ILE A 180 11.47 12.56 -7.52
CA ILE A 180 12.14 12.45 -8.82
C ILE A 180 11.37 13.27 -9.85
N ASP A 181 12.04 14.26 -10.43
CA ASP A 181 11.48 15.07 -11.52
C ASP A 181 11.18 14.21 -12.76
N LYS A 182 9.97 14.40 -13.32
CA LYS A 182 9.48 13.76 -14.55
C LYS A 182 10.36 14.00 -15.79
N LYS A 183 11.35 14.88 -15.71
CA LYS A 183 12.20 15.32 -16.85
C LYS A 183 13.21 14.26 -17.32
N LYS A 184 13.48 13.19 -16.55
CA LYS A 184 14.46 12.13 -16.90
C LYS A 184 13.84 10.86 -17.52
N GLY A 185 12.74 10.97 -18.27
CA GLY A 185 12.22 9.87 -19.09
C GLY A 185 11.50 8.73 -18.35
N PHE A 186 11.45 8.75 -17.01
CA PHE A 186 10.60 7.84 -16.24
C PHE A 186 9.19 8.42 -16.14
N SER A 187 8.22 7.68 -16.67
CA SER A 187 6.82 8.11 -16.82
C SER A 187 6.05 8.27 -15.49
N LEU A 188 6.65 7.97 -14.34
CA LEU A 188 5.96 7.91 -13.06
C LEU A 188 6.76 8.60 -11.94
N PRO A 189 6.11 9.40 -11.07
CA PRO A 189 6.76 10.03 -9.93
C PRO A 189 7.30 8.96 -8.98
N GLY A 190 8.60 9.03 -8.70
CA GLY A 190 9.29 8.20 -7.72
C GLY A 190 9.92 9.05 -6.62
N TYR A 191 10.43 8.42 -5.58
CA TYR A 191 11.08 9.08 -4.45
C TYR A 191 12.48 8.51 -4.25
N ILE A 192 13.44 9.36 -3.93
CA ILE A 192 14.80 8.94 -3.53
C ILE A 192 14.92 9.15 -2.02
N PHE A 193 15.23 8.09 -1.30
CA PHE A 193 15.52 8.14 0.13
C PHE A 193 16.70 9.08 0.42
N LYS A 194 16.55 9.90 1.47
CA LYS A 194 17.63 10.77 1.96
C LYS A 194 18.00 10.46 3.40
N ASN A 195 17.00 10.42 4.28
CA ASN A 195 17.24 10.21 5.71
C ASN A 195 16.01 9.60 6.38
N SER A 196 16.18 9.01 7.55
CA SER A 196 15.07 8.53 8.37
C SER A 196 15.31 8.75 9.86
N ILE A 197 14.23 9.01 10.59
CA ILE A 197 14.26 9.21 12.04
C ILE A 197 13.30 8.20 12.67
N LYS A 198 13.81 7.32 13.55
CA LYS A 198 12.95 6.41 14.31
C LYS A 198 12.11 7.21 15.30
N VAL A 199 10.81 6.95 15.30
CA VAL A 199 9.87 7.65 16.18
C VAL A 199 9.97 7.03 17.57
N SER A 200 10.67 7.71 18.48
CA SER A 200 10.62 7.43 19.92
C SER A 200 9.40 8.12 20.56
N ILE A 201 9.00 7.69 21.76
CA ILE A 201 7.81 8.20 22.46
C ILE A 201 7.83 9.75 22.60
N GLY A 202 9.02 10.34 22.79
CA GLY A 202 9.18 11.80 22.91
C GLY A 202 9.03 12.57 21.59
N LEU A 203 9.39 11.98 20.45
CA LEU A 203 9.23 12.62 19.14
C LEU A 203 7.77 12.65 18.67
N ARG A 204 6.92 11.72 19.13
CA ARG A 204 5.51 11.66 18.73
C ARG A 204 4.76 12.95 19.02
N SER A 205 5.02 13.58 20.16
CA SER A 205 4.34 14.83 20.55
C SER A 205 4.82 16.01 19.70
N ALA A 206 6.13 16.13 19.48
CA ALA A 206 6.71 17.20 18.66
C ALA A 206 6.33 17.09 17.17
N VAL A 207 6.30 15.86 16.63
CA VAL A 207 5.92 15.60 15.24
C VAL A 207 4.42 15.84 15.03
N LYS A 208 3.55 15.50 16.00
CA LYS A 208 2.12 15.83 15.92
C LYS A 208 1.87 17.33 15.81
N ILE A 209 2.64 18.14 16.55
CA ILE A 209 2.57 19.60 16.49
C ILE A 209 3.03 20.12 15.12
N ALA A 210 4.12 19.57 14.57
CA ALA A 210 4.64 19.99 13.26
C ALA A 210 3.73 19.60 12.07
N PHE A 211 2.92 18.54 12.23
CA PHE A 211 2.04 18.00 11.19
C PHE A 211 0.56 18.41 11.34
N ASN A 212 0.22 19.26 12.32
CA ASN A 212 -1.15 19.72 12.63
C ASN A 212 -2.18 18.57 12.72
N PHE A 213 -1.91 17.58 13.58
CA PHE A 213 -2.90 16.58 13.98
C PHE A 213 -3.91 17.13 14.99
#